data_AF-A0A4V2HSQ7-F1
#
_entry.id   AF-A0A4V2HSQ7-F1
#
_cell.length_a   1.000
_cell.length_b   1.000
_cell.length_c   1.000
_cell.angle_alpha   90.00
_cell.angle_beta   90.00
_cell.angle_gamma   90.00
#
_symmetry.space_group_name_H-M   'P 1'
#
loop_
_entity.id
_entity.type
_entity.pdbx_description
1 polymer ?
#
loop_
_entity_poly.entity_id
_entity_poly.type
_entity_poly.pdbx_seq_one_letter_code
_entity_poly.pdbx_strand_id
1 'polypeptide(L)'
;MPRDLHSDYKEPSLSGRYITLNQLKDNWLKPLSTYSNIVGKSVLEKDIIALTMGTGPNKVLMWSQMHGNESTTTKAVVDLTNFLLSNSEEAKAILDSCTLKIVPILNPDGAEAYTRMNANNIDLNRDAKTRNQPESRVLRGLFDSFQPKFCFNLHDQRTLFSAGPYPKSATVSFLSPASDAERTITSSREEAMKLIVAMNQVLQTLIPNQVGRYDDSFNENCVGDAFQMEDVPTILFEAGHYKNDYHREQTRKYIFYALWEAIRIISANSSTLFNVSEYFNIPENEKLFFDILVHNAHLVNTKLEKGSSMGIRYTESLDGDFIDFIPKIQGRGDLSGFFGHKVYDCSHENDMRSILAEKKILKVLNSSE
;
A
#
# COMPACT_ATOMS: atom_id res chain seq x y z
N MET A 1 4.30 28.91 -0.16
CA MET A 1 3.69 27.61 0.20
C MET A 1 4.56 27.00 1.30
N PRO A 2 4.02 26.36 2.34
CA PRO A 2 4.86 25.58 3.24
C PRO A 2 5.64 24.54 2.41
N ARG A 3 6.90 24.33 2.78
CA ARG A 3 7.83 23.42 2.10
C ARG A 3 7.28 22.00 2.12
N ASP A 4 7.30 21.31 0.99
CA ASP A 4 6.85 19.92 0.88
C ASP A 4 7.91 18.98 1.48
N LEU A 5 7.69 18.55 2.73
CA LEU A 5 8.63 17.70 3.49
C LEU A 5 9.07 16.47 2.68
N HIS A 6 8.13 15.81 1.99
CA HIS A 6 8.45 14.61 1.20
C HIS A 6 9.49 14.89 0.11
N SER A 7 9.40 16.06 -0.53
CA SER A 7 10.30 16.41 -1.64
C SER A 7 11.76 16.57 -1.21
N ASP A 8 12.02 16.93 0.06
CA ASP A 8 13.38 17.07 0.59
C ASP A 8 14.03 15.69 0.89
N TYR A 9 13.23 14.63 1.06
CA TYR A 9 13.72 13.30 1.48
C TYR A 9 13.43 12.17 0.49
N LYS A 10 12.70 12.45 -0.59
CA LYS A 10 12.39 11.50 -1.64
C LYS A 10 13.68 10.91 -2.24
N GLU A 11 13.82 9.59 -2.23
CA GLU A 11 14.90 8.90 -2.94
C GLU A 11 14.63 8.92 -4.46
N PRO A 12 15.41 9.68 -5.26
CA PRO A 12 15.15 9.85 -6.69
C PRO A 12 15.48 8.62 -7.53
N SER A 13 16.36 7.72 -7.07
CA SER A 13 16.75 6.52 -7.81
C SER A 13 15.66 5.44 -7.87
N LEU A 14 14.68 5.50 -6.97
CA LEU A 14 13.55 4.58 -6.93
C LEU A 14 12.30 5.27 -7.49
N SER A 15 11.68 4.68 -8.50
CA SER A 15 10.45 5.22 -9.10
C SER A 15 9.61 4.13 -9.75
N GLY A 16 8.32 4.41 -9.95
CA GLY A 16 7.43 3.49 -10.64
C GLY A 16 7.01 2.32 -9.76
N ARG A 17 6.61 1.22 -10.41
CA ARG A 17 5.97 0.07 -9.75
C ARG A 17 6.91 -1.10 -9.48
N TYR A 18 7.98 -1.23 -10.24
CA TYR A 18 8.92 -2.35 -10.13
C TYR A 18 10.15 -1.96 -9.30
N ILE A 19 10.18 -2.42 -8.05
CA ILE A 19 11.31 -2.22 -7.12
C ILE A 19 11.79 -3.58 -6.60
N THR A 20 13.09 -3.84 -6.78
CA THR A 20 13.76 -5.09 -6.41
C THR A 20 14.84 -4.87 -5.36
N LEU A 21 15.30 -5.96 -4.75
CA LEU A 21 16.42 -5.92 -3.81
C LEU A 21 17.71 -5.37 -4.45
N ASN A 22 17.98 -5.69 -5.72
CA ASN A 22 19.17 -5.23 -6.42
C ASN A 22 19.16 -3.70 -6.57
N GLN A 23 18.02 -3.13 -6.96
CA GLN A 23 17.87 -1.67 -7.03
C GLN A 23 18.10 -1.00 -5.66
N LEU A 24 17.61 -1.61 -4.57
CA LEU A 24 17.91 -1.09 -3.23
C LEU A 24 19.41 -1.19 -2.89
N LYS A 25 20.05 -2.33 -3.18
CA LYS A 25 21.49 -2.55 -2.94
C LYS A 25 22.37 -1.55 -3.69
N ASP A 26 22.06 -1.32 -4.97
CA ASP A 26 22.87 -0.49 -5.85
C ASP A 26 22.72 1.00 -5.58
N ASN A 27 21.51 1.44 -5.22
CA ASN A 27 21.19 2.87 -5.18
C ASN A 27 20.99 3.46 -3.78
N TRP A 28 20.66 2.66 -2.76
CA TRP A 28 20.21 3.19 -1.47
C TRP A 28 20.83 2.53 -0.23
N LEU A 29 21.07 1.22 -0.23
CA LEU A 29 21.54 0.50 0.97
C LEU A 29 23.02 0.72 1.28
N LYS A 30 23.85 1.04 0.27
CA LYS A 30 25.31 1.21 0.46
C LYS A 30 25.68 2.22 1.56
N PRO A 31 25.12 3.45 1.61
CA PRO A 31 25.37 4.37 2.72
C PRO A 31 24.77 3.93 4.06
N LEU A 32 23.91 2.91 4.07
CA LEU A 32 23.20 2.41 5.25
C LEU A 32 23.82 1.14 5.84
N SER A 33 25.02 0.76 5.42
CA SER A 33 25.66 -0.50 5.82
C SER A 33 25.82 -0.66 7.33
N THR A 34 25.93 0.44 8.08
CA THR A 34 26.00 0.44 9.55
C THR A 34 24.66 0.17 10.24
N TYR A 35 23.55 0.37 9.53
CA TYR A 35 22.18 0.16 10.02
C TYR A 35 21.57 -1.16 9.49
N SER A 36 22.06 -1.65 8.36
CA SER A 36 21.52 -2.82 7.66
C SER A 36 22.17 -4.12 8.11
N ASN A 37 21.36 -5.16 8.28
CA ASN A 37 21.82 -6.53 8.50
C ASN A 37 21.01 -7.52 7.65
N ILE A 38 21.67 -8.58 7.19
CA ILE A 38 20.98 -9.74 6.61
C ILE A 38 20.34 -10.51 7.76
N VAL A 39 19.02 -10.67 7.71
CA VAL A 39 18.21 -11.30 8.78
C VAL A 39 17.71 -12.69 8.38
N GLY A 40 17.96 -13.09 7.15
CA GLY A 40 17.65 -14.41 6.63
C GLY A 40 17.72 -14.43 5.11
N LYS A 41 17.16 -15.48 4.52
CA LYS A 41 17.12 -15.67 3.07
C LYS A 41 15.73 -16.11 2.61
N SER A 42 15.39 -15.78 1.37
CA SER A 42 14.18 -16.23 0.68
C SER A 42 14.31 -17.68 0.20
N VAL A 43 13.26 -18.21 -0.43
CA VAL A 43 13.26 -19.54 -1.05
C VAL A 43 14.38 -19.70 -2.08
N LEU A 44 14.65 -18.67 -2.88
CA LEU A 44 15.74 -18.67 -3.87
C LEU A 44 17.08 -18.17 -3.30
N GLU A 45 17.26 -18.25 -1.97
CA GLU A 45 18.50 -17.91 -1.26
C GLU A 45 18.93 -16.43 -1.36
N LYS A 46 18.02 -15.53 -1.75
CA LYS A 46 18.27 -14.09 -1.77
C LYS A 46 18.20 -13.52 -0.36
N ASP A 47 19.04 -12.54 -0.07
CA ASP A 47 19.08 -11.94 1.26
C ASP A 47 17.79 -11.19 1.59
N ILE A 48 17.29 -11.39 2.80
CA ILE A 48 16.30 -10.50 3.40
C ILE A 48 17.06 -9.56 4.33
N ILE A 49 16.90 -8.26 4.12
CA ILE A 49 17.67 -7.21 4.82
C ILE A 49 16.73 -6.44 5.75
N ALA A 50 17.18 -6.21 6.97
CA ALA A 50 16.51 -5.30 7.89
C ALA A 50 17.44 -4.13 8.28
N LEU A 51 16.87 -2.94 8.37
CA LEU A 51 17.51 -1.76 8.95
C LEU A 51 17.11 -1.62 10.42
N THR A 52 18.04 -1.20 11.27
CA THR A 52 17.75 -0.87 12.67
C THR A 52 18.26 0.53 12.97
N MET A 53 17.38 1.41 13.45
CA MET A 53 17.71 2.81 13.70
C MET A 53 17.10 3.29 15.01
N GLY A 54 17.81 4.16 15.71
CA GLY A 54 17.37 4.70 17.01
C GLY A 54 17.68 3.76 18.17
N THR A 55 17.46 4.27 19.37
CA THR A 55 17.82 3.62 20.63
C THR A 55 16.71 3.68 21.67
N GLY A 56 15.59 4.31 21.33
CA GLY A 56 14.52 4.53 22.28
C GLY A 56 13.67 3.29 22.58
N PRO A 57 12.90 3.30 23.68
CA PRO A 57 12.17 2.13 24.15
C PRO A 57 10.93 1.78 23.31
N ASN A 58 10.47 2.67 22.43
CA ASN A 58 9.33 2.41 21.57
C ASN A 58 9.79 1.67 20.30
N LYS A 59 9.71 0.34 20.38
CA LYS A 59 10.13 -0.54 19.30
C LYS A 59 9.05 -0.65 18.23
N VAL A 60 9.34 -0.24 17.00
CA VAL A 60 8.41 -0.30 15.86
C VAL A 60 8.98 -1.23 14.79
N LEU A 61 8.25 -2.31 14.47
CA LEU A 61 8.58 -3.22 13.38
C LEU A 61 7.78 -2.83 12.14
N MET A 62 8.45 -2.60 11.01
CA MET A 62 7.83 -2.28 9.73
C MET A 62 8.30 -3.29 8.69
N TRP A 63 7.39 -3.80 7.87
CA TRP A 63 7.75 -4.64 6.73
C TRP A 63 6.92 -4.29 5.51
N SER A 64 7.56 -4.31 4.35
CA SER A 64 6.95 -4.04 3.05
C SER A 64 7.33 -5.14 2.05
N GLN A 65 6.64 -5.13 0.90
CA GLN A 65 6.81 -6.11 -0.19
C GLN A 65 6.81 -7.56 0.32
N MET A 66 5.89 -7.90 1.24
CA MET A 66 5.60 -9.32 1.51
C MET A 66 4.87 -9.95 0.32
N HIS A 67 4.05 -9.14 -0.36
CA HIS A 67 3.70 -9.37 -1.74
C HIS A 67 4.68 -8.62 -2.63
N GLY A 68 5.36 -9.34 -3.52
CA GLY A 68 6.48 -8.78 -4.28
C GLY A 68 6.12 -7.65 -5.23
N ASN A 69 4.89 -7.62 -5.73
CA ASN A 69 4.39 -6.61 -6.66
C ASN A 69 3.81 -5.34 -5.99
N GLU A 70 4.03 -5.16 -4.69
CA GLU A 70 3.45 -4.06 -3.89
C GLU A 70 4.55 -3.13 -3.35
N SER A 71 5.15 -2.34 -4.26
CA SER A 71 6.37 -1.56 -3.95
C SER A 71 6.14 -0.12 -3.48
N THR A 72 4.90 0.38 -3.48
CA THR A 72 4.65 1.80 -3.18
C THR A 72 5.07 2.14 -1.76
N THR A 73 4.74 1.27 -0.81
CA THR A 73 5.10 1.46 0.59
C THR A 73 6.60 1.24 0.86
N THR A 74 7.27 0.38 0.08
CA THR A 74 8.74 0.23 0.14
C THR A 74 9.42 1.56 -0.17
N LYS A 75 8.99 2.22 -1.26
CA LYS A 75 9.50 3.55 -1.63
C LYS A 75 9.26 4.60 -0.54
N ALA A 76 8.10 4.56 0.12
CA ALA A 76 7.76 5.51 1.19
C ALA A 76 8.61 5.28 2.47
N VAL A 77 8.90 4.03 2.82
CA VAL A 77 9.80 3.67 3.92
C VAL A 77 11.24 4.09 3.65
N VAL A 78 11.68 3.98 2.39
CA VAL A 78 12.97 4.50 1.95
C VAL A 78 13.04 6.02 2.18
N ASP A 79 12.01 6.76 1.78
CA ASP A 79 11.94 8.21 1.99
C ASP A 79 11.91 8.58 3.49
N LEU A 80 11.19 7.80 4.30
CA LEU A 80 11.16 7.96 5.76
C LEU A 80 12.55 7.78 6.38
N THR A 81 13.29 6.78 5.90
CA THR A 81 14.67 6.53 6.36
C THR A 81 15.59 7.71 6.03
N ASN A 82 15.44 8.30 4.84
CA ASN A 82 16.19 9.51 4.46
C ASN A 82 15.86 10.69 5.39
N PHE A 83 14.59 10.88 5.75
CA PHE A 83 14.18 11.86 6.77
C PHE A 83 14.85 11.59 8.13
N LEU A 84 14.88 10.34 8.59
CA LEU A 84 15.48 9.99 9.87
C LEU A 84 17.00 10.24 9.91
N LEU A 85 17.67 10.26 8.75
CA LEU A 85 19.09 10.57 8.61
C LEU A 85 19.40 12.06 8.43
N SER A 86 18.37 12.91 8.33
CA SER A 86 18.50 14.35 8.04
C SER A 86 19.19 15.18 9.14
N ASN A 87 19.53 14.58 10.29
CA ASN A 87 20.04 15.26 11.48
C ASN A 87 19.14 16.39 12.04
N SER A 88 17.89 16.50 11.55
CA SER A 88 16.90 17.43 12.09
C SER A 88 16.60 17.11 13.55
N GLU A 89 16.21 18.12 14.33
CA GLU A 89 15.86 17.94 15.74
C GLU A 89 14.71 16.95 15.92
N GLU A 90 13.72 16.98 15.02
CA GLU A 90 12.60 16.04 15.01
C GLU A 90 13.07 14.60 14.75
N ALA A 91 13.91 14.38 13.72
CA ALA A 91 14.44 13.05 13.44
C ALA A 91 15.24 12.49 14.64
N LYS A 92 16.05 13.33 15.29
CA LYS A 92 16.79 12.94 16.49
C LYS A 92 15.85 12.58 17.65
N ALA A 93 14.86 13.42 17.94
CA ALA A 93 13.89 13.16 18.99
C ALA A 93 13.12 11.83 18.76
N ILE A 94 12.77 11.55 17.51
CA ILE A 94 12.16 10.28 17.12
C ILE A 94 13.12 9.11 17.36
N LEU A 95 14.38 9.20 16.93
CA LEU A 95 15.36 8.12 17.11
C LEU A 95 15.80 7.92 18.57
N ASP A 96 15.70 8.96 19.40
CA ASP A 96 15.93 8.87 20.85
C ASP A 96 14.76 8.21 21.58
N SER A 97 13.54 8.35 21.07
CA SER A 97 12.31 7.81 21.68
C SER A 97 11.90 6.44 21.11
N CYS A 98 12.29 6.15 19.87
CA CYS A 98 11.93 4.96 19.14
C CYS A 98 13.16 4.15 18.72
N THR A 99 12.98 2.83 18.64
CA THR A 99 13.87 1.96 17.87
C THR A 99 13.07 1.40 16.71
N LEU A 100 13.47 1.68 15.48
CA LEU A 100 12.77 1.23 14.28
C LEU A 100 13.50 0.04 13.67
N LYS A 101 12.78 -1.07 13.46
CA LYS A 101 13.23 -2.23 12.69
C LYS A 101 12.45 -2.27 11.39
N ILE A 102 13.13 -2.09 10.26
CA ILE A 102 12.48 -1.93 8.95
C ILE A 102 12.95 -3.04 8.03
N VAL A 103 12.03 -3.80 7.43
CA VAL A 103 12.29 -4.78 6.37
C VAL A 103 11.72 -4.23 5.06
N PRO A 104 12.54 -3.56 4.22
CA PRO A 104 12.03 -2.91 3.01
C PRO A 104 11.41 -3.91 2.02
N ILE A 105 12.01 -5.10 1.87
CA ILE A 105 11.52 -6.15 0.99
C ILE A 105 11.58 -7.47 1.74
N LEU A 106 10.42 -7.97 2.19
CA LEU A 106 10.32 -9.27 2.86
C LEU A 106 10.37 -10.44 1.87
N ASN A 107 9.77 -10.27 0.69
CA ASN A 107 9.72 -11.29 -0.37
C ASN A 107 10.55 -10.85 -1.59
N PRO A 108 11.90 -10.95 -1.53
CA PRO A 108 12.76 -10.53 -2.63
C PRO A 108 12.61 -11.41 -3.88
N ASP A 109 12.09 -12.63 -3.73
CA ASP A 109 11.80 -13.52 -4.87
C ASP A 109 10.59 -13.01 -5.65
N GLY A 110 9.48 -12.77 -4.96
CA GLY A 110 8.29 -12.20 -5.56
C GLY A 110 8.55 -10.79 -6.10
N ALA A 111 9.42 -10.01 -5.45
CA ALA A 111 9.77 -8.66 -5.92
C ALA A 111 10.42 -8.68 -7.30
N GLU A 112 11.39 -9.57 -7.52
CA GLU A 112 12.04 -9.73 -8.82
C GLU A 112 11.10 -10.35 -9.86
N ALA A 113 10.25 -11.31 -9.46
CA ALA A 113 9.27 -11.91 -10.37
C ALA A 113 8.04 -11.00 -10.63
N TYR A 114 7.93 -9.88 -9.92
CA TYR A 114 6.74 -9.03 -9.86
C TYR A 114 5.44 -9.82 -9.57
N THR A 115 5.49 -10.71 -8.59
CA THR A 115 4.36 -11.55 -8.18
C THR A 115 3.89 -11.25 -6.76
N ARG A 116 2.60 -11.47 -6.51
CA ARG A 116 2.04 -11.41 -5.15
C ARG A 116 2.63 -12.49 -4.23
N MET A 117 2.84 -13.68 -4.77
CA MET A 117 3.32 -14.85 -4.01
C MET A 117 4.86 -14.91 -4.01
N ASN A 118 5.43 -15.70 -3.08
CA ASN A 118 6.86 -16.03 -3.10
C ASN A 118 7.21 -17.08 -4.19
N ALA A 119 8.46 -17.54 -4.26
CA ALA A 119 8.90 -18.48 -5.29
C ALA A 119 8.22 -19.86 -5.23
N ASN A 120 7.63 -20.24 -4.09
CA ASN A 120 6.84 -21.46 -3.96
C ASN A 120 5.35 -21.25 -4.28
N ASN A 121 4.98 -20.09 -4.84
CA ASN A 121 3.60 -19.72 -5.14
C ASN A 121 2.71 -19.72 -3.87
N ILE A 122 3.26 -19.30 -2.73
CA ILE A 122 2.54 -19.12 -1.46
C ILE A 122 2.35 -17.62 -1.17
N ASP A 123 1.14 -17.26 -0.77
CA ASP A 123 0.84 -15.93 -0.21
C ASP A 123 1.36 -15.90 1.24
N LEU A 124 2.43 -15.13 1.48
CA LEU A 124 3.04 -15.01 2.80
C LEU A 124 2.08 -14.43 3.85
N ASN A 125 1.09 -13.64 3.42
CA ASN A 125 0.05 -13.11 4.30
C ASN A 125 -1.07 -14.14 4.54
N ARG A 126 -0.82 -15.42 4.28
CA ARG A 126 -1.65 -16.56 4.66
C ARG A 126 -0.83 -17.65 5.37
N ASP A 127 0.42 -17.37 5.74
CA ASP A 127 1.36 -18.33 6.33
C ASP A 127 1.84 -17.92 7.74
N ALA A 128 1.14 -17.01 8.43
CA ALA A 128 1.57 -16.49 9.74
C ALA A 128 1.64 -17.55 10.85
N LYS A 129 0.75 -18.57 10.79
CA LYS A 129 0.70 -19.68 11.74
C LYS A 129 1.60 -20.85 11.36
N THR A 130 1.42 -21.36 10.14
CA THR A 130 2.14 -22.53 9.64
C THR A 130 3.62 -22.24 9.46
N ARG A 131 3.97 -21.02 9.02
CA ARG A 131 5.34 -20.56 8.81
C ARG A 131 6.17 -21.55 7.98
N ASN A 132 5.55 -22.09 6.95
CA ASN A 132 6.19 -23.07 6.09
C ASN A 132 7.22 -22.42 5.15
N GLN A 133 7.09 -21.12 4.88
CA GLN A 133 8.04 -20.36 4.05
C GLN A 133 9.20 -19.76 4.87
N PRO A 134 10.41 -19.69 4.29
CA PRO A 134 11.56 -19.07 4.96
C PRO A 134 11.33 -17.58 5.24
N GLU A 135 10.67 -16.84 4.35
CA GLU A 135 10.34 -15.43 4.57
C GLU A 135 9.42 -15.24 5.78
N SER A 136 8.39 -16.09 5.93
CA SER A 136 7.48 -16.09 7.09
C SER A 136 8.23 -16.36 8.40
N ARG A 137 9.18 -17.31 8.39
CA ARG A 137 10.03 -17.60 9.56
C ARG A 137 10.94 -16.43 9.92
N VAL A 138 11.48 -15.71 8.93
CA VAL A 138 12.29 -14.51 9.16
C VAL A 138 11.46 -13.42 9.83
N LEU A 139 10.27 -13.10 9.30
CA LEU A 139 9.41 -12.09 9.90
C LEU A 139 9.01 -12.47 11.33
N ARG A 140 8.62 -13.73 11.55
CA ARG A 140 8.30 -14.23 12.89
C ARG A 140 9.50 -14.14 13.83
N GLY A 141 10.68 -14.56 13.41
CA GLY A 141 11.89 -14.48 14.23
C GLY A 141 12.28 -13.05 14.56
N LEU A 142 12.04 -12.10 13.66
CA LEU A 142 12.22 -10.67 13.94
C LEU A 142 11.21 -10.19 14.99
N PHE A 143 9.93 -10.54 14.86
CA PHE A 143 8.91 -10.20 15.85
C PHE A 143 9.29 -10.73 17.24
N ASP A 144 9.62 -12.03 17.32
CA ASP A 144 9.96 -12.69 18.59
C ASP A 144 11.25 -12.14 19.23
N SER A 145 12.29 -11.87 18.44
CA SER A 145 13.57 -11.36 18.96
C SER A 145 13.55 -9.86 19.25
N PHE A 146 12.86 -9.08 18.42
CA PHE A 146 12.80 -7.64 18.57
C PHE A 146 11.82 -7.23 19.68
N GLN A 147 10.73 -7.99 19.88
CA GLN A 147 9.64 -7.67 20.81
C GLN A 147 9.08 -6.26 20.54
N PRO A 148 8.48 -6.03 19.35
CA PRO A 148 7.95 -4.74 18.98
C PRO A 148 6.79 -4.33 19.90
N LYS A 149 6.68 -3.01 20.15
CA LYS A 149 5.48 -2.41 20.74
C LYS A 149 4.46 -1.99 19.68
N PHE A 150 4.89 -1.84 18.43
CA PHE A 150 4.06 -1.46 17.30
C PHE A 150 4.52 -2.18 16.04
N CYS A 151 3.57 -2.54 15.18
CA CYS A 151 3.81 -3.22 13.92
C CYS A 151 3.14 -2.48 12.76
N PHE A 152 3.88 -2.15 11.70
CA PHE A 152 3.33 -1.58 10.48
C PHE A 152 3.44 -2.60 9.35
N ASN A 153 2.29 -3.08 8.90
CA ASN A 153 2.14 -3.99 7.77
C ASN A 153 1.88 -3.17 6.49
N LEU A 154 2.83 -3.18 5.56
CA LEU A 154 2.85 -2.20 4.47
C LEU A 154 2.57 -2.85 3.11
N HIS A 155 1.43 -2.49 2.53
CA HIS A 155 0.86 -3.10 1.32
C HIS A 155 0.45 -2.07 0.27
N ASP A 156 0.15 -2.56 -0.94
CA ASP A 156 -0.55 -1.82 -1.98
C ASP A 156 -1.94 -2.41 -2.23
N GLN A 157 -2.91 -1.54 -2.51
CA GLN A 157 -4.23 -1.94 -2.98
C GLN A 157 -4.45 -1.58 -4.45
N ARG A 158 -5.37 -2.33 -5.07
CA ARG A 158 -5.75 -2.18 -6.49
C ARG A 158 -6.45 -0.84 -6.74
N THR A 159 -6.49 -0.42 -7.99
CA THR A 159 -7.13 0.84 -8.44
C THR A 159 -8.66 0.85 -8.32
N LEU A 160 -9.27 -0.29 -7.98
CA LEU A 160 -10.73 -0.45 -7.97
C LEU A 160 -11.44 0.10 -6.73
N PHE A 161 -10.69 0.51 -5.72
CA PHE A 161 -11.26 0.91 -4.43
C PHE A 161 -11.65 2.40 -4.39
N SER A 162 -12.85 2.68 -3.90
CA SER A 162 -13.31 4.02 -3.50
C SER A 162 -13.34 4.16 -1.99
N ALA A 163 -13.13 5.37 -1.48
CA ALA A 163 -13.35 5.69 -0.08
C ALA A 163 -14.85 5.92 0.16
N GLY A 164 -15.56 4.85 0.55
CA GLY A 164 -17.01 4.81 0.63
C GLY A 164 -17.72 4.85 -0.74
N PRO A 165 -19.01 5.25 -0.78
CA PRO A 165 -19.84 5.22 -1.99
C PRO A 165 -19.64 6.44 -2.91
N TYR A 166 -18.52 7.14 -2.79
CA TYR A 166 -18.27 8.42 -3.45
C TYR A 166 -17.28 8.27 -4.61
N PRO A 167 -17.28 9.19 -5.61
CA PRO A 167 -16.32 9.22 -6.72
C PRO A 167 -14.94 9.72 -6.25
N LYS A 168 -14.42 9.11 -5.20
CA LYS A 168 -13.13 9.38 -4.57
C LYS A 168 -12.39 8.07 -4.44
N SER A 169 -11.28 7.96 -5.15
CA SER A 169 -10.40 6.80 -5.05
C SER A 169 -9.89 6.68 -3.62
N ALA A 170 -9.86 5.46 -3.08
CA ALA A 170 -9.18 5.19 -1.82
C ALA A 170 -7.66 5.26 -2.10
N THR A 171 -7.09 6.46 -1.96
CA THR A 171 -5.67 6.71 -2.24
C THR A 171 -4.79 6.09 -1.16
N VAL A 172 -5.23 6.15 0.09
CA VAL A 172 -4.63 5.44 1.21
C VAL A 172 -5.77 4.75 1.97
N SER A 173 -5.56 3.51 2.38
CA SER A 173 -6.48 2.87 3.32
C SER A 173 -5.73 2.31 4.51
N PHE A 174 -6.43 2.23 5.64
CA PHE A 174 -5.88 1.68 6.87
C PHE A 174 -6.77 0.58 7.44
N LEU A 175 -6.19 -0.25 8.30
CA LEU A 175 -6.95 -1.17 9.12
C LEU A 175 -6.20 -1.41 10.43
N SER A 176 -6.94 -1.41 11.54
CA SER A 176 -6.55 -2.07 12.80
C SER A 176 -7.06 -3.52 12.72
N PRO A 177 -6.19 -4.51 12.41
CA PRO A 177 -6.60 -5.89 12.14
C PRO A 177 -7.39 -6.49 13.28
N ALA A 178 -8.21 -7.51 13.01
CA ALA A 178 -8.98 -8.16 14.05
C ALA A 178 -8.07 -9.05 14.92
N SER A 179 -8.36 -9.12 16.22
CA SER A 179 -7.70 -10.02 17.17
C SER A 179 -8.43 -11.35 17.34
N ASP A 180 -9.70 -11.42 16.91
CA ASP A 180 -10.59 -12.56 17.06
C ASP A 180 -11.76 -12.45 16.07
N ALA A 181 -12.52 -13.53 15.95
CA ALA A 181 -13.67 -13.61 15.05
C ALA A 181 -14.78 -12.58 15.38
N GLU A 182 -14.90 -12.18 16.64
CA GLU A 182 -15.88 -11.20 17.12
C GLU A 182 -15.44 -9.75 16.88
N ARG A 183 -14.20 -9.55 16.38
CA ARG A 183 -13.60 -8.24 16.14
C ARG A 183 -13.64 -7.38 17.40
N THR A 184 -13.31 -7.98 18.55
CA THR A 184 -13.25 -7.28 19.84
C THR A 184 -12.25 -6.12 19.76
N ILE A 185 -12.58 -4.96 20.32
CA ILE A 185 -11.63 -3.83 20.42
C ILE A 185 -10.78 -4.04 21.68
N THR A 186 -9.65 -4.71 21.52
CA THR A 186 -8.63 -4.86 22.57
C THR A 186 -7.85 -3.57 22.79
N SER A 187 -7.05 -3.49 23.85
CA SER A 187 -6.11 -2.37 24.10
C SER A 187 -5.19 -2.12 22.91
N SER A 188 -4.64 -3.18 22.33
CA SER A 188 -3.77 -3.08 21.16
C SER A 188 -4.50 -2.58 19.92
N ARG A 189 -5.76 -2.98 19.71
CA ARG A 189 -6.56 -2.50 18.57
C ARG A 189 -6.98 -1.05 18.76
N GLU A 190 -7.35 -0.66 19.97
CA GLU A 190 -7.64 0.72 20.35
C GLU A 190 -6.43 1.62 20.06
N GLU A 191 -5.22 1.20 20.46
CA GLU A 191 -4.00 1.97 20.20
C GLU A 191 -3.72 2.10 18.69
N ALA A 192 -3.85 1.02 17.93
CA ALA A 192 -3.73 1.06 16.46
C ALA A 192 -4.78 1.99 15.82
N MET A 193 -6.03 1.95 16.28
CA MET A 193 -7.11 2.84 15.81
C MET A 193 -6.79 4.31 16.08
N LYS A 194 -6.26 4.65 17.27
CA LYS A 194 -5.85 6.03 17.61
C LYS A 194 -4.73 6.54 16.70
N LEU A 195 -3.73 5.72 16.42
CA LEU A 195 -2.67 6.05 15.46
C LEU A 195 -3.23 6.25 14.05
N ILE A 196 -4.17 5.42 13.61
CA ILE A 196 -4.86 5.58 12.33
C ILE A 196 -5.64 6.91 12.27
N VAL A 197 -6.31 7.30 13.35
CA VAL A 197 -7.00 8.60 13.42
C VAL A 197 -6.01 9.75 13.24
N ALA A 198 -4.86 9.72 13.92
CA ALA A 198 -3.82 10.75 13.77
C ALA A 198 -3.32 10.86 12.31
N MET A 199 -2.98 9.73 11.70
CA MET A 199 -2.55 9.69 10.30
C MET A 199 -3.65 10.20 9.35
N ASN A 200 -4.90 9.79 9.59
CA ASN A 200 -6.03 10.24 8.79
C ASN A 200 -6.22 11.76 8.91
N GLN A 201 -6.12 12.36 10.09
CA GLN A 201 -6.26 13.81 10.26
C GLN A 201 -5.23 14.57 9.41
N VAL A 202 -3.96 14.16 9.40
CA VAL A 202 -2.94 14.73 8.50
C VAL A 202 -3.30 14.51 7.04
N LEU A 203 -3.68 13.30 6.66
CA LEU A 203 -4.01 12.97 5.27
C LEU A 203 -5.25 13.71 4.76
N GLN A 204 -6.26 13.99 5.59
CA GLN A 204 -7.43 14.77 5.17
C GLN A 204 -7.05 16.20 4.74
N THR A 205 -5.92 16.75 5.23
CA THR A 205 -5.40 18.05 4.77
C THR A 205 -4.75 17.98 3.39
N LEU A 206 -4.33 16.79 2.95
CA LEU A 206 -3.58 16.57 1.71
C LEU A 206 -4.42 15.92 0.61
N ILE A 207 -5.27 14.96 0.98
CA ILE A 207 -6.13 14.14 0.13
C ILE A 207 -7.53 13.99 0.74
N PRO A 208 -8.29 15.10 0.88
CA PRO A 208 -9.59 15.08 1.54
C PRO A 208 -10.54 14.07 0.90
N ASN A 209 -11.20 13.27 1.75
CA ASN A 209 -12.16 12.21 1.40
C ASN A 209 -11.58 11.08 0.52
N GLN A 210 -10.26 10.86 0.54
CA GLN A 210 -9.60 9.79 -0.21
C GLN A 210 -8.85 8.80 0.71
N VAL A 211 -9.19 8.81 2.00
CA VAL A 211 -8.72 7.84 2.99
C VAL A 211 -9.87 6.91 3.33
N GLY A 212 -9.64 5.59 3.31
CA GLY A 212 -10.65 4.59 3.65
C GLY A 212 -10.18 3.56 4.67
N ARG A 213 -11.09 2.68 5.10
CA ARG A 213 -10.79 1.50 5.92
C ARG A 213 -10.89 0.22 5.09
N TYR A 214 -9.98 -0.71 5.32
CA TYR A 214 -10.11 -2.07 4.80
C TYR A 214 -11.07 -2.89 5.68
N ASP A 215 -11.68 -3.91 5.09
CA ASP A 215 -12.54 -4.84 5.83
C ASP A 215 -11.71 -5.60 6.89
N ASP A 216 -12.25 -5.69 8.11
CA ASP A 216 -11.60 -6.30 9.27
C ASP A 216 -12.05 -7.75 9.50
N SER A 217 -12.42 -8.47 8.43
CA SER A 217 -12.72 -9.90 8.52
C SER A 217 -11.53 -10.67 9.07
N PHE A 218 -11.76 -11.34 10.20
CA PHE A 218 -10.74 -12.09 10.91
C PHE A 218 -10.22 -13.27 10.08
N ASN A 219 -8.91 -13.36 9.99
CA ASN A 219 -8.18 -14.51 9.49
C ASN A 219 -6.85 -14.62 10.22
N GLU A 220 -6.80 -15.53 11.18
CA GLU A 220 -5.62 -15.83 11.99
C GLU A 220 -4.36 -16.28 11.22
N ASN A 221 -4.48 -16.58 9.92
CA ASN A 221 -3.34 -16.87 9.06
C ASN A 221 -2.75 -15.62 8.38
N CYS A 222 -3.44 -14.48 8.46
CA CYS A 222 -2.89 -13.17 8.10
C CYS A 222 -1.90 -12.71 9.16
N VAL A 223 -0.81 -12.08 8.73
CA VAL A 223 0.23 -11.60 9.65
C VAL A 223 -0.29 -10.50 10.56
N GLY A 224 -1.11 -9.60 10.01
CA GLY A 224 -1.73 -8.51 10.76
C GLY A 224 -2.51 -9.01 11.97
N ASP A 225 -3.48 -9.89 11.73
CA ASP A 225 -4.30 -10.52 12.77
C ASP A 225 -3.44 -11.34 13.74
N ALA A 226 -2.47 -12.11 13.25
CA ALA A 226 -1.60 -12.92 14.10
C ALA A 226 -0.78 -12.09 15.11
N PHE A 227 -0.26 -10.93 14.70
CA PHE A 227 0.45 -10.04 15.63
C PHE A 227 -0.50 -9.26 16.53
N GLN A 228 -1.69 -8.91 16.04
CA GLN A 228 -2.74 -8.32 16.86
C GLN A 228 -3.24 -9.27 17.95
N MET A 229 -3.33 -10.57 17.66
CA MET A 229 -3.65 -11.64 18.63
C MET A 229 -2.61 -11.76 19.74
N GLU A 230 -1.36 -11.37 19.50
CA GLU A 230 -0.29 -11.31 20.50
C GLU A 230 -0.28 -9.97 21.27
N ASP A 231 -1.39 -9.22 21.21
CA ASP A 231 -1.62 -7.92 21.85
C ASP A 231 -0.59 -6.84 21.48
N VAL A 232 -0.03 -6.91 20.28
CA VAL A 232 0.83 -5.86 19.72
C VAL A 232 0.02 -4.99 18.75
N PRO A 233 -0.12 -3.67 18.99
CA PRO A 233 -0.75 -2.74 18.07
C PRO A 233 -0.19 -2.89 16.65
N THR A 234 -1.01 -3.40 15.74
CA THR A 234 -0.64 -3.63 14.34
C THR A 234 -1.51 -2.76 13.44
N ILE A 235 -0.89 -2.09 12.47
CA ILE A 235 -1.58 -1.23 11.51
C ILE A 235 -1.27 -1.72 10.11
N LEU A 236 -2.32 -2.01 9.36
CA LEU A 236 -2.24 -2.25 7.93
C LEU A 236 -2.29 -0.92 7.19
N PHE A 237 -1.34 -0.71 6.29
CA PHE A 237 -1.29 0.39 5.32
C PHE A 237 -1.55 -0.17 3.94
N GLU A 238 -2.49 0.40 3.22
CA GLU A 238 -2.82 0.02 1.85
C GLU A 238 -2.61 1.23 0.93
N ALA A 239 -1.53 1.22 0.15
CA ALA A 239 -1.25 2.23 -0.85
C ALA A 239 -2.17 2.04 -2.05
N GLY A 240 -3.15 2.93 -2.24
CA GLY A 240 -4.12 2.91 -3.32
C GLY A 240 -3.81 3.91 -4.45
N HIS A 241 -4.78 4.14 -5.33
CA HIS A 241 -4.54 4.95 -6.52
C HIS A 241 -4.88 6.41 -6.27
N TYR A 242 -3.95 7.31 -6.55
CA TYR A 242 -4.25 8.72 -6.72
C TYR A 242 -4.57 9.01 -8.19
N LYS A 243 -5.46 9.96 -8.48
CA LYS A 243 -5.93 10.24 -9.84
C LYS A 243 -4.75 10.43 -10.82
N ASN A 244 -4.74 9.64 -11.89
CA ASN A 244 -3.72 9.62 -12.96
C ASN A 244 -2.30 9.21 -12.49
N ASP A 245 -2.16 8.61 -11.30
CA ASP A 245 -0.89 8.20 -10.71
C ASP A 245 -0.70 6.67 -10.77
N TYR A 246 -0.61 6.12 -11.98
CA TYR A 246 -0.42 4.67 -12.16
C TYR A 246 0.97 4.18 -11.71
N HIS A 247 1.95 5.08 -11.66
CA HIS A 247 3.29 4.84 -11.13
C HIS A 247 3.36 4.94 -9.58
N ARG A 248 2.27 5.39 -8.93
CA ARG A 248 2.15 5.49 -7.47
C ARG A 248 3.20 6.41 -6.83
N GLU A 249 3.50 7.54 -7.45
CA GLU A 249 4.44 8.53 -6.93
C GLU A 249 3.77 9.54 -5.98
N GLN A 250 2.50 9.90 -6.23
CA GLN A 250 1.70 10.69 -5.28
C GLN A 250 1.26 9.82 -4.11
N THR A 251 0.84 8.58 -4.36
CA THR A 251 0.51 7.66 -3.25
C THR A 251 1.71 7.42 -2.34
N ARG A 252 2.92 7.22 -2.90
CA ARG A 252 4.18 7.14 -2.14
C ARG A 252 4.34 8.31 -1.18
N LYS A 253 4.10 9.55 -1.64
CA LYS A 253 4.15 10.75 -0.81
C LYS A 253 3.18 10.68 0.37
N TYR A 254 1.93 10.28 0.12
CA TYR A 254 0.92 10.21 1.17
C TYR A 254 1.21 9.11 2.19
N ILE A 255 1.74 7.96 1.76
CA ILE A 255 2.23 6.93 2.70
C ILE A 255 3.40 7.46 3.52
N PHE A 256 4.33 8.22 2.93
CA PHE A 256 5.41 8.86 3.70
C PHE A 256 4.87 9.76 4.81
N TYR A 257 3.88 10.62 4.51
CA TYR A 257 3.25 11.48 5.52
C TYR A 257 2.53 10.68 6.61
N ALA A 258 1.87 9.58 6.25
CA ALA A 258 1.23 8.70 7.22
C ALA A 258 2.26 8.04 8.16
N LEU A 259 3.33 7.48 7.59
CA LEU A 259 4.42 6.86 8.38
C LEU A 259 5.11 7.87 9.29
N TRP A 260 5.43 9.06 8.76
CA TRP A 260 6.03 10.16 9.50
C TRP A 260 5.14 10.58 10.69
N GLU A 261 3.84 10.75 10.45
CA GLU A 261 2.90 11.11 11.52
C GLU A 261 2.80 10.02 12.58
N ALA A 262 2.69 8.75 12.18
CA ALA A 262 2.61 7.63 13.12
C ALA A 262 3.81 7.57 14.05
N ILE A 263 5.04 7.66 13.51
CA ILE A 263 6.24 7.62 14.36
C ILE A 263 6.40 8.89 15.21
N ARG A 264 5.90 10.04 14.75
CA ARG A 264 5.88 11.29 15.53
C ARG A 264 4.96 11.16 16.74
N ILE A 265 3.76 10.62 16.57
CA ILE A 265 2.81 10.37 17.67
C ILE A 265 3.34 9.32 18.65
N ILE A 266 3.95 8.23 18.15
CA ILE A 266 4.58 7.21 19.01
C ILE A 266 5.75 7.82 19.79
N SER A 267 6.61 8.61 19.14
CA SER A 267 7.74 9.29 19.79
C SER A 267 7.28 10.26 20.88
N ALA A 268 6.20 11.01 20.63
CA ALA A 268 5.65 11.97 21.57
C ALA A 268 4.77 11.33 22.66
N ASN A 269 4.49 10.03 22.57
CA ASN A 269 3.56 9.30 23.44
C ASN A 269 2.19 10.00 23.54
N SER A 270 1.66 10.45 22.41
CA SER A 270 0.50 11.35 22.33
C SER A 270 -0.74 10.71 21.69
N SER A 271 -0.79 9.37 21.58
CA SER A 271 -1.95 8.65 21.05
C SER A 271 -3.23 8.89 21.86
N THR A 272 -3.11 9.22 23.15
CA THR A 272 -4.23 9.58 24.03
C THR A 272 -4.99 10.84 23.62
N LEU A 273 -4.44 11.65 22.70
CA LEU A 273 -5.12 12.81 22.12
C LEU A 273 -6.24 12.43 21.12
N PHE A 274 -6.31 11.16 20.71
CA PHE A 274 -7.22 10.68 19.67
C PHE A 274 -8.26 9.71 20.24
N ASN A 275 -9.47 9.74 19.67
CA ASN A 275 -10.57 8.88 20.10
C ASN A 275 -10.82 7.74 19.13
N VAL A 276 -11.12 6.55 19.66
CA VAL A 276 -11.47 5.37 18.86
C VAL A 276 -12.71 5.59 18.01
N SER A 277 -13.69 6.36 18.48
CA SER A 277 -14.90 6.66 17.70
C SER A 277 -14.61 7.35 16.37
N GLU A 278 -13.53 8.14 16.28
CA GLU A 278 -13.13 8.83 15.05
C GLU A 278 -12.61 7.86 13.98
N TYR A 279 -12.11 6.68 14.37
CA TYR A 279 -11.70 5.63 13.43
C TYR A 279 -12.89 5.17 12.58
N PHE A 280 -14.06 5.01 13.19
CA PHE A 280 -15.28 4.57 12.48
C PHE A 280 -15.88 5.65 11.57
N ASN A 281 -15.44 6.91 11.68
CA ASN A 281 -15.80 7.97 10.73
C ASN A 281 -15.04 7.84 9.40
N ILE A 282 -13.94 7.08 9.37
CA ILE A 282 -13.25 6.78 8.11
C ILE A 282 -14.12 5.76 7.34
N PRO A 283 -14.53 6.07 6.10
CA PRO A 283 -15.43 5.20 5.35
C PRO A 283 -14.75 3.88 5.00
N GLU A 284 -15.49 2.79 5.01
CA GLU A 284 -15.00 1.51 4.47
C GLU A 284 -14.85 1.60 2.95
N ASN A 285 -13.85 0.88 2.43
CA ASN A 285 -13.60 0.85 1.01
C ASN A 285 -14.74 0.12 0.26
N GLU A 286 -15.18 0.69 -0.86
CA GLU A 286 -16.04 0.00 -1.82
C GLU A 286 -15.30 -0.30 -3.12
N LYS A 287 -15.85 -1.18 -3.97
CA LYS A 287 -15.20 -1.67 -5.20
C LYS A 287 -15.76 -0.99 -6.46
N LEU A 288 -15.94 0.33 -6.40
CA LEU A 288 -16.70 1.10 -7.39
C LEU A 288 -15.88 1.66 -8.55
N PHE A 289 -14.54 1.56 -8.55
CA PHE A 289 -13.73 2.13 -9.63
C PHE A 289 -13.39 1.13 -10.74
N PHE A 290 -13.43 1.64 -11.97
CA PHE A 290 -12.74 1.13 -13.14
C PHE A 290 -11.56 2.05 -13.47
N ASP A 291 -10.54 1.51 -14.13
CA ASP A 291 -9.45 2.33 -14.66
C ASP A 291 -9.94 3.19 -15.82
N ILE A 292 -10.77 2.60 -16.69
CA ILE A 292 -11.49 3.31 -17.74
C ILE A 292 -12.96 2.88 -17.71
N LEU A 293 -13.87 3.85 -17.70
CA LEU A 293 -15.30 3.64 -17.85
C LEU A 293 -15.76 4.26 -19.18
N VAL A 294 -16.39 3.47 -20.03
CA VAL A 294 -16.85 3.89 -21.36
C VAL A 294 -18.37 3.80 -21.40
N HIS A 295 -19.04 4.95 -21.44
CA HIS A 295 -20.49 5.04 -21.65
C HIS A 295 -20.83 5.03 -23.14
N ASN A 296 -22.03 4.56 -23.47
CA ASN A 296 -22.52 4.44 -24.84
C ASN A 296 -21.58 3.63 -25.76
N ALA A 297 -20.96 2.57 -25.21
CA ALA A 297 -19.93 1.78 -25.89
C ALA A 297 -20.41 1.08 -27.18
N HIS A 298 -21.72 0.88 -27.32
CA HIS A 298 -22.36 0.39 -28.55
C HIS A 298 -22.09 1.27 -29.80
N LEU A 299 -21.72 2.54 -29.61
CA LEU A 299 -21.32 3.44 -30.69
C LEU A 299 -19.91 3.12 -31.24
N VAL A 300 -19.10 2.40 -30.47
CA VAL A 300 -17.79 1.87 -30.90
C VAL A 300 -17.92 0.44 -31.40
N ASN A 301 -18.67 -0.40 -30.68
CA ASN A 301 -18.92 -1.80 -31.04
C ASN A 301 -20.43 -2.06 -31.13
N THR A 302 -20.95 -2.11 -32.36
CA THR A 302 -22.38 -2.26 -32.65
C THR A 302 -23.00 -3.60 -32.21
N LYS A 303 -22.18 -4.57 -31.78
CA LYS A 303 -22.67 -5.82 -31.18
C LYS A 303 -23.14 -5.65 -29.73
N LEU A 304 -22.78 -4.54 -29.08
CA LEU A 304 -23.20 -4.25 -27.70
C LEU A 304 -24.61 -3.67 -27.69
N GLU A 305 -25.34 -3.91 -26.59
CA GLU A 305 -26.68 -3.37 -26.40
C GLU A 305 -26.68 -1.83 -26.38
N LYS A 306 -27.73 -1.22 -26.93
CA LYS A 306 -27.86 0.24 -26.98
C LYS A 306 -27.87 0.82 -25.56
N GLY A 307 -27.04 1.85 -25.33
CA GLY A 307 -26.86 2.49 -24.02
C GLY A 307 -25.95 1.76 -23.05
N SER A 308 -25.41 0.59 -23.41
CA SER A 308 -24.49 -0.15 -22.53
C SER A 308 -23.18 0.60 -22.26
N SER A 309 -22.66 0.40 -21.04
CA SER A 309 -21.34 0.85 -20.62
C SER A 309 -20.36 -0.33 -20.53
N MET A 310 -19.07 -0.03 -20.68
CA MET A 310 -17.97 -0.98 -20.55
C MET A 310 -16.99 -0.49 -19.50
N GLY A 311 -16.76 -1.31 -18.48
CA GLY A 311 -15.79 -1.06 -17.42
C GLY A 311 -14.51 -1.84 -17.68
N ILE A 312 -13.38 -1.14 -17.74
CA ILE A 312 -12.06 -1.71 -18.00
C ILE A 312 -11.20 -1.56 -16.75
N ARG A 313 -10.48 -2.63 -16.39
CA ARG A 313 -9.37 -2.55 -15.42
C ARG A 313 -8.09 -3.06 -16.04
N TYR A 314 -6.97 -2.51 -15.61
CA TYR A 314 -5.66 -2.99 -15.99
C TYR A 314 -5.26 -4.24 -15.20
N THR A 315 -4.66 -5.19 -15.89
CA THR A 315 -3.78 -6.20 -15.29
C THR A 315 -2.35 -5.76 -15.53
N GLU A 316 -1.51 -5.89 -14.52
CA GLU A 316 -0.11 -5.53 -14.62
C GLU A 316 0.70 -6.74 -15.07
N SER A 317 1.67 -6.51 -15.96
CA SER A 317 2.63 -7.52 -16.42
C SER A 317 4.02 -6.91 -16.46
N LEU A 318 5.01 -7.65 -15.98
CA LEU A 318 6.41 -7.29 -16.11
C LEU A 318 6.87 -7.50 -17.56
N ASP A 319 7.51 -6.49 -18.15
CA ASP A 319 8.16 -6.50 -19.47
C ASP A 319 9.54 -5.84 -19.34
N GLY A 320 10.59 -6.68 -19.22
CA GLY A 320 11.91 -6.22 -18.81
C GLY A 320 11.86 -5.59 -17.42
N ASP A 321 12.28 -4.33 -17.31
CA ASP A 321 12.25 -3.55 -16.06
C ASP A 321 11.01 -2.64 -15.94
N PHE A 322 10.03 -2.79 -16.84
CA PHE A 322 8.83 -1.96 -16.89
C PHE A 322 7.57 -2.76 -16.61
N ILE A 323 6.57 -2.11 -16.03
CA ILE A 323 5.24 -2.68 -15.83
C ILE A 323 4.31 -2.20 -16.95
N ASP A 324 3.85 -3.12 -17.79
CA ASP A 324 2.79 -2.85 -18.77
C ASP A 324 1.41 -3.00 -18.12
N PHE A 325 0.52 -2.07 -18.45
CA PHE A 325 -0.86 -2.05 -17.99
C PHE A 325 -1.75 -2.59 -19.12
N ILE A 326 -2.13 -3.86 -18.99
CA ILE A 326 -2.92 -4.59 -19.99
C ILE A 326 -4.41 -4.39 -19.70
N PRO A 327 -5.16 -3.68 -20.54
CA PRO A 327 -6.59 -3.45 -20.32
C PRO A 327 -7.39 -4.75 -20.44
N LYS A 328 -8.33 -4.97 -19.54
CA LYS A 328 -9.30 -6.07 -19.59
C LYS A 328 -10.70 -5.58 -19.25
N ILE A 329 -11.70 -6.07 -19.97
CA ILE A 329 -13.10 -5.84 -19.59
C ILE A 329 -13.36 -6.53 -18.25
N GLN A 330 -13.96 -5.79 -17.32
CA GLN A 330 -14.36 -6.25 -15.99
C GLN A 330 -15.81 -5.87 -15.65
N GLY A 331 -16.50 -5.12 -16.52
CA GLY A 331 -17.91 -4.80 -16.39
C GLY A 331 -18.55 -4.52 -17.75
N ARG A 332 -19.80 -4.94 -17.94
CA ARG A 332 -20.60 -4.74 -19.15
C ARG A 332 -22.04 -4.41 -18.74
N GLY A 333 -22.73 -3.58 -19.53
CA GLY A 333 -24.16 -3.29 -19.33
C GLY A 333 -24.40 -2.01 -18.54
N ASP A 334 -25.35 -2.04 -17.61
CA ASP A 334 -25.61 -0.91 -16.72
C ASP A 334 -24.54 -0.85 -15.63
N LEU A 335 -23.73 0.21 -15.68
CA LEU A 335 -22.68 0.51 -14.70
C LEU A 335 -22.99 1.80 -13.95
N SER A 336 -24.28 2.12 -13.80
CA SER A 336 -24.74 3.20 -12.94
C SER A 336 -24.25 2.98 -11.50
N GLY A 337 -23.67 4.01 -10.89
CA GLY A 337 -23.08 3.94 -9.55
C GLY A 337 -21.60 3.53 -9.52
N PHE A 338 -21.01 3.14 -10.66
CA PHE A 338 -19.56 2.96 -10.78
C PHE A 338 -18.87 4.24 -11.26
N PHE A 339 -17.57 4.33 -10.99
CA PHE A 339 -16.72 5.46 -11.36
C PHE A 339 -15.56 5.01 -12.25
N GLY A 340 -15.02 5.92 -13.05
CA GLY A 340 -13.81 5.70 -13.83
C GLY A 340 -12.70 6.67 -13.42
N HIS A 341 -11.47 6.18 -13.30
CA HIS A 341 -10.30 7.09 -13.22
C HIS A 341 -10.17 7.91 -14.49
N LYS A 342 -10.51 7.29 -15.62
CA LYS A 342 -10.80 7.93 -16.90
C LYS A 342 -12.21 7.56 -17.36
N VAL A 343 -12.95 8.54 -17.85
CA VAL A 343 -14.32 8.34 -18.35
C VAL A 343 -14.40 8.82 -19.79
N TYR A 344 -15.08 8.05 -20.63
CA TYR A 344 -15.44 8.43 -21.99
C TYR A 344 -16.94 8.25 -22.16
N ASP A 345 -17.61 9.19 -22.79
CA ASP A 345 -18.96 9.01 -23.31
C ASP A 345 -18.93 9.09 -24.83
N CYS A 346 -19.09 7.93 -25.48
CA CYS A 346 -18.99 7.81 -26.93
C CYS A 346 -20.11 8.56 -27.69
N SER A 347 -21.12 9.11 -27.01
CA SER A 347 -22.08 10.01 -27.63
C SER A 347 -21.51 11.42 -27.90
N HIS A 348 -20.40 11.78 -27.24
CA HIS A 348 -19.68 13.03 -27.46
C HIS A 348 -18.53 12.84 -28.46
N GLU A 349 -18.43 13.74 -29.44
CA GLU A 349 -17.45 13.65 -30.54
C GLU A 349 -15.99 13.63 -30.05
N ASN A 350 -15.66 14.43 -29.04
CA ASN A 350 -14.30 14.50 -28.49
C ASN A 350 -13.88 13.19 -27.79
N ASP A 351 -14.78 12.58 -27.04
CA ASP A 351 -14.54 11.32 -26.34
C ASP A 351 -14.48 10.17 -27.34
N MET A 352 -15.35 10.16 -28.34
CA MET A 352 -15.30 9.22 -29.47
C MET A 352 -13.95 9.31 -30.20
N ARG A 353 -13.49 10.51 -30.53
CA ARG A 353 -12.19 10.70 -31.18
C ARG A 353 -11.03 10.21 -30.30
N SER A 354 -11.10 10.50 -29.01
CA SER A 354 -10.06 10.12 -28.04
C SER A 354 -9.98 8.61 -27.86
N ILE A 355 -11.13 7.92 -27.73
CA ILE A 355 -11.15 6.47 -27.52
C ILE A 355 -10.72 5.70 -28.77
N LEU A 356 -11.05 6.20 -29.97
CA LEU A 356 -10.59 5.63 -31.23
C LEU A 356 -9.07 5.75 -31.42
N ALA A 357 -8.42 6.73 -30.78
CA ALA A 357 -6.97 6.87 -30.78
C ALA A 357 -6.26 5.88 -29.82
N GLU A 358 -6.96 5.35 -28.81
CA GLU A 358 -6.39 4.43 -27.82
C GLU A 358 -6.42 2.98 -28.32
N LYS A 359 -5.45 2.62 -29.16
CA LYS A 359 -5.37 1.30 -29.83
C LYS A 359 -5.55 0.10 -28.89
N LYS A 360 -4.91 0.10 -27.70
CA LYS A 360 -5.04 -1.01 -26.72
C LYS A 360 -6.47 -1.12 -26.20
N ILE A 361 -7.13 0.00 -25.90
CA ILE A 361 -8.50 0.05 -25.40
C ILE A 361 -9.49 -0.33 -26.49
N LEU A 362 -9.33 0.24 -27.69
CA LEU A 362 -10.19 -0.05 -28.84
C LEU A 362 -10.17 -1.54 -29.21
N LYS A 363 -8.99 -2.18 -29.13
CA LYS A 363 -8.87 -3.63 -29.35
C LYS A 363 -9.73 -4.44 -28.37
N VAL A 364 -9.74 -4.04 -27.09
CA VAL A 364 -10.51 -4.71 -26.02
C VAL A 364 -12.00 -4.40 -26.10
N LEU A 365 -12.39 -3.21 -26.54
CA LEU A 365 -13.81 -2.88 -26.77
C LEU A 365 -14.41 -3.67 -27.95
N ASN A 366 -13.59 -3.99 -28.95
CA ASN A 366 -14.01 -4.73 -30.14
C ASN A 366 -13.86 -6.26 -30.03
N SER A 367 -13.19 -6.78 -28.98
CA SER A 367 -13.06 -8.22 -28.79
C SER A 367 -14.41 -8.84 -28.42
N SER A 368 -14.74 -9.97 -29.06
CA SER A 368 -16.05 -10.64 -28.96
C SER A 368 -16.18 -11.58 -27.76
N GLU A 369 -15.23 -11.55 -26.82
CA GLU A 369 -15.15 -12.45 -25.66
C GLU A 369 -14.90 -11.64 -24.39
#